data_AF-A0A7C2HSR7-F1
#
_entry.id   AF-A0A7C2HSR7-F1
#
_cell.length_a   1.000
_cell.length_b   1.000
_cell.length_c   1.000
_cell.angle_alpha   90.00
_cell.angle_beta   90.00
_cell.angle_gamma   90.00
#
_symmetry.space_group_name_H-M   'P 1'
#
loop_
_entity.id
_entity.type
_entity.pdbx_description
1 polymer ?
#
loop_
_entity_poly.entity_id
_entity_poly.type
_entity_poly.pdbx_seq_one_letter_code
_entity_poly.pdbx_strand_id
1 'polypeptide(L)' 'MMLRAARSLRISPAGLRGIVGHGLTATHVLDFAAAFGTFLEADGPVVVGRDPRVSSLMIREGVLGALLAAGHDTVDLG' A
#
# COMPACT_ATOMS: atom_id res chain seq x y z
N MET A 1 26.66 -11.10 -15.97
CA MET A 1 25.29 -11.54 -16.33
C MET A 1 24.41 -11.45 -15.08
N MET A 2 23.78 -10.30 -14.86
CA MET A 2 22.96 -10.05 -13.67
C MET A 2 21.63 -10.79 -13.84
N LEU A 3 21.38 -11.80 -13.01
CA LEU A 3 20.10 -12.50 -12.97
C LEU A 3 19.02 -11.43 -12.72
N ARG A 4 18.12 -11.21 -13.69
CA ARG A 4 16.92 -10.41 -13.46
C ARG A 4 16.09 -11.17 -12.41
N ALA A 5 16.29 -10.84 -11.13
CA ALA A 5 15.40 -11.28 -10.08
C ALA A 5 13.98 -10.96 -10.54
N ALA A 6 13.13 -11.98 -10.60
CA ALA A 6 11.77 -11.85 -11.10
C ALA A 6 11.12 -10.64 -10.40
N ARG A 7 10.78 -9.60 -11.17
CA ARG A 7 10.09 -8.37 -10.76
C ARG A 7 8.66 -8.71 -10.34
N SER A 8 8.55 -9.42 -9.24
CA SER A 8 7.33 -10.09 -8.82
C SER A 8 6.55 -9.17 -7.89
N LEU A 9 6.02 -8.07 -8.43
CA LEU A 9 4.84 -7.45 -7.85
C LEU A 9 3.64 -8.29 -8.26
N ARG A 10 2.81 -8.69 -7.29
CA ARG A 10 1.60 -9.47 -7.54
C ARG A 10 0.42 -8.82 -6.84
N ILE A 11 -0.70 -8.77 -7.54
CA ILE A 11 -2.01 -8.44 -6.99
C ILE A 11 -2.83 -9.73 -6.99
N SER A 12 -3.46 -10.04 -5.86
CA SER A 12 -4.37 -11.18 -5.72
C SER A 12 -5.52 -10.81 -4.78
N PRO A 13 -6.48 -11.71 -4.51
CA PRO A 13 -7.52 -11.46 -3.51
C PRO A 13 -6.96 -11.17 -2.10
N ALA A 14 -5.70 -11.54 -1.82
CA ALA A 14 -5.01 -11.20 -0.57
C ALA A 14 -4.29 -9.84 -0.61
N GLY A 15 -4.51 -9.03 -1.65
CA GLY A 15 -3.93 -7.70 -1.82
C GLY A 15 -2.61 -7.68 -2.61
N LEU A 16 -1.82 -6.62 -2.37
CA LEU A 16 -0.54 -6.34 -3.04
C LEU A 16 0.63 -7.03 -2.32
N ARG A 17 1.45 -7.80 -3.05
CA ARG A 17 2.61 -8.52 -2.49
C ARG A 17 3.82 -8.38 -3.39
N GLY A 18 5.00 -8.19 -2.81
CA GLY A 18 6.26 -8.12 -3.54
C GLY A 18 7.46 -7.93 -2.63
N ILE A 19 8.66 -7.96 -3.22
CA ILE A 19 9.91 -7.70 -2.51
C ILE A 19 10.18 -6.20 -2.52
N VAL A 20 10.33 -5.59 -1.34
CA VAL A 20 10.62 -4.16 -1.20
C VAL A 20 11.95 -3.83 -1.89
N GLY A 21 11.95 -2.77 -2.71
CA GLY A 21 13.10 -2.34 -3.51
C GLY A 21 13.39 -3.22 -4.74
N HIS A 22 12.73 -4.37 -4.87
CA HIS A 22 12.92 -5.34 -5.96
C HIS A 22 11.58 -5.80 -6.56
N GLY A 23 10.61 -4.89 -6.62
CA GLY A 23 9.28 -5.13 -7.18
C GLY A 23 8.17 -4.35 -6.46
N LEU A 24 8.23 -4.25 -5.14
CA LEU A 24 7.35 -3.40 -4.34
C LEU A 24 8.08 -2.08 -4.00
N THR A 25 7.47 -0.95 -4.33
CA THR A 25 8.04 0.39 -4.15
C THR A 25 6.98 1.31 -3.52
N ALA A 26 7.39 2.48 -3.03
CA ALA A 26 6.46 3.47 -2.49
C ALA A 26 5.39 3.88 -3.51
N THR A 27 5.76 4.06 -4.78
CA THR A 27 4.80 4.38 -5.86
C THR A 27 3.74 3.31 -6.02
N HIS A 28 4.11 2.02 -5.99
CA HIS A 28 3.11 0.94 -6.07
C HIS A 28 2.13 0.96 -4.88
N VAL A 29 2.59 1.33 -3.69
CA VAL A 29 1.73 1.47 -2.51
C VAL A 29 0.76 2.64 -2.68
N LEU A 30 1.26 3.79 -3.12
CA LEU A 30 0.46 4.99 -3.39
C LEU A 30 -0.63 4.69 -4.43
N ASP A 31 -0.24 4.12 -5.58
CA ASP A 31 -1.16 3.81 -6.68
C ASP A 31 -2.24 2.81 -6.24
N PHE A 32 -1.84 1.77 -5.51
CA PHE A 32 -2.77 0.76 -5.02
C PHE A 32 -3.76 1.34 -4.00
N ALA A 33 -3.27 2.13 -3.04
CA ALA A 33 -4.10 2.74 -2.00
C ALA A 33 -5.04 3.81 -2.57
N ALA A 34 -4.58 4.62 -3.52
CA ALA A 34 -5.42 5.60 -4.21
C ALA A 34 -6.53 4.90 -5.00
N ALA A 35 -6.19 3.85 -5.76
CA ALA A 35 -7.18 3.04 -6.47
C ALA A 35 -8.18 2.40 -5.49
N PHE A 36 -7.71 1.81 -4.40
CA PHE A 36 -8.56 1.26 -3.34
C PHE A 36 -9.54 2.31 -2.79
N GLY A 37 -9.08 3.53 -2.52
CA GLY A 37 -9.94 4.64 -2.08
C GLY A 37 -11.09 4.96 -3.05
N THR A 38 -10.92 4.77 -4.36
CA THR A 38 -12.00 4.98 -5.33
C THR A 38 -13.10 3.91 -5.31
N PHE A 39 -12.82 2.74 -4.72
CA PHE A 39 -13.78 1.64 -4.60
C PHE A 39 -14.55 1.65 -3.27
N LEU A 40 -14.18 2.54 -2.34
CA LEU A 40 -14.87 2.64 -1.05
C LEU A 40 -16.19 3.39 -1.22
N GLU A 41 -17.28 2.66 -1.04
CA GLU A 41 -18.65 3.22 -1.12
C GLU A 41 -19.19 3.65 0.25
N ALA A 42 -18.57 3.19 1.34
CA ALA A 42 -19.04 3.44 2.70
C ALA A 42 -18.53 4.78 3.24
N ASP A 43 -19.41 5.53 3.89
CA ASP A 43 -19.04 6.71 4.67
C ASP A 43 -18.30 6.29 5.95
N GLY A 44 -17.16 6.91 6.22
CA GLY A 44 -16.41 6.73 7.47
C GLY A 44 -14.89 6.58 7.26
N PRO A 45 -14.12 6.60 8.35
CA PRO A 45 -12.67 6.55 8.25
C PRO A 45 -12.15 5.15 7.89
N VAL A 46 -11.06 5.11 7.12
CA VAL A 46 -10.34 3.89 6.79
C VAL A 46 -9.36 3.54 7.90
N VAL A 47 -9.52 2.35 8.49
CA VAL A 47 -8.61 1.85 9.51
C VAL A 47 -7.35 1.28 8.84
N VAL A 48 -6.18 1.72 9.29
CA VAL A 48 -4.88 1.28 8.80
C VAL A 48 -4.10 0.67 9.96
N GLY A 49 -3.50 -0.50 9.73
CA GLY A 49 -2.61 -1.15 10.68
C GLY A 49 -1.48 -1.86 9.94
N ARG A 50 -0.38 -2.09 10.65
CA ARG A 50 0.82 -2.69 10.06
C ARG A 50 1.47 -3.69 11.00
N ASP A 51 2.34 -4.52 10.43
CA ASP A 51 3.18 -5.45 11.18
C ASP A 51 4.54 -4.81 11.51
N PRO A 52 5.46 -5.44 12.27
CA PRO A 52 6.68 -4.78 12.74
C PRO A 52 7.81 -4.69 11.69
N ARG A 53 7.60 -5.05 10.42
CA ARG A 53 8.68 -4.96 9.42
C ARG A 53 9.14 -3.51 9.26
N VAL A 54 10.45 -3.31 9.10
CA VAL A 54 11.05 -1.97 8.88
C VAL A 54 10.42 -1.28 7.67
N SER A 55 10.19 -2.03 6.59
CA SER A 55 9.56 -1.52 5.37
C SER A 55 8.13 -1.01 5.57
N SER A 56 7.43 -1.47 6.60
CA SER A 56 6.03 -1.12 6.80
C SER A 56 5.85 0.36 7.17
N LEU A 57 6.93 1.10 7.50
CA LEU A 57 6.85 2.55 7.77
C LEU A 57 6.57 3.28 6.46
N MET A 58 7.37 2.99 5.43
CA MET A 58 7.14 3.51 4.07
C MET A 58 5.77 3.08 3.53
N ILE A 59 5.33 1.86 3.82
CA ILE A 59 4.00 1.39 3.38
C ILE A 59 2.91 2.22 4.08
N ARG A 60 2.98 2.39 5.40
CA ARG A 60 2.04 3.19 6.19
C ARG A 60 1.93 4.61 5.65
N GLU A 61 3.04 5.33 5.50
CA GLU A 61 3.01 6.71 4.98
C GLU A 61 2.38 6.79 3.58
N GLY A 62 2.71 5.83 2.70
CA GLY A 62 2.12 5.77 1.36
C GLY A 62 0.62 5.54 1.38
N VAL A 63 0.14 4.60 2.20
CA VAL A 63 -1.29 4.30 2.34
C VAL A 63 -2.05 5.50 2.91
N LEU A 64 -1.58 6.06 4.03
CA LEU A 64 -2.22 7.20 4.67
C LEU A 64 -2.30 8.40 3.72
N GLY A 65 -1.18 8.75 3.07
CA GLY A 65 -1.13 9.87 2.13
C GLY A 65 -2.07 9.68 0.94
N ALA A 66 -2.13 8.47 0.37
CA ALA A 66 -3.00 8.18 -0.76
C ALA A 66 -4.49 8.19 -0.40
N LEU A 67 -4.86 7.67 0.76
CA LEU A 67 -6.25 7.68 1.23
C LEU A 67 -6.74 9.10 1.53
N LEU A 68 -5.92 9.92 2.20
CA LEU A 68 -6.22 11.33 2.43
C LEU A 68 -6.37 12.09 1.11
N ALA A 69 -5.48 11.85 0.15
CA ALA A 69 -5.57 12.45 -1.18
C ALA A 69 -6.82 12.00 -1.96
N ALA A 70 -7.31 10.78 -1.69
CA ALA A 70 -8.55 10.25 -2.24
C ALA A 70 -9.81 10.73 -1.48
N GLY A 71 -9.67 11.59 -0.47
CA GLY A 71 -10.79 12.19 0.27
C GLY A 71 -11.28 11.36 1.46
N HIS A 72 -10.49 10.37 1.92
CA HIS A 72 -10.86 9.51 3.05
C HIS A 72 -10.09 9.89 4.31
N ASP A 73 -10.81 10.04 5.42
CA ASP A 73 -10.21 10.09 6.74
C ASP A 73 -9.58 8.74 7.10
N THR A 74 -8.54 8.75 7.95
CA THR A 74 -7.83 7.53 8.34
C THR A 74 -7.70 7.40 9.85
N VAL A 75 -7.88 6.19 10.37
CA VAL A 75 -7.56 5.81 11.76
C VAL A 75 -6.37 4.86 11.74
N ASP A 76 -5.22 5.33 12.20
CA ASP A 76 -3.99 4.54 12.26
C ASP A 76 -3.85 3.83 13.61
N LEU A 77 -3.69 2.51 13.57
CA LEU A 77 -3.53 1.64 14.74
C LEU A 77 -2.06 1.37 15.11
N GLY A 78 -1.13 1.83 14.27
CA GLY A 78 0.31 1.58 14.44
C GLY A 78 0.84 0.40 13.66
#